data_AF-A0A6A3IJZ9-F1
#
_entry.id   AF-A0A6A3IJZ9-F1
#
_cell.length_a   1.000
_cell.length_b   1.000
_cell.length_c   1.000
_cell.angle_alpha   90.00
_cell.angle_beta   90.00
_cell.angle_gamma   90.00
#
_symmetry.space_group_name_H-M   'P 1'
#
loop_
_entity.id
_entity.type
_entity.pdbx_description
1 polymer ?
#
loop_
_entity_poly.entity_id
_entity_poly.type
_entity_poly.pdbx_seq_one_letter_code
_entity_poly.pdbx_strand_id
1 'polypeptide(L)'
;MLPRLAVLRSRRPLQTLTRGFAGTTAKPEDGEITASARKQQAVSYARISRRYPMYVGQLSMEAVDRTARFLRNRGLSQTQALRAISLQVTMCRYTPEMMERKIEWLGNLGLSHDKINKIIRRFPHILGFSLEKYEATVDWFLSKGVPQSKIPYVFTVFPHGVSFKLADNLDQKLDALKEIGCDDAQIARILTMAPQMLSHSADSLQVNANYLAELGVPAQKLPSILARVPTCLGLSLARIQETVDMLEEMFGAGAGVRALTWNPVIVMHNIGGLRRSFNYLVSIGFTKERLEKNTRLITRSASRFLRPRAQFLQSKGVDVVARTAWINTPESAFKEDYPDYEAYLIEYKTRQKKRSASAH
;
A
#
# COMPACT_ATOMS: atom_id res chain seq x y z
N MET A 1 3.81 25.74 46.22
CA MET A 1 2.34 25.89 46.10
C MET A 1 2.00 26.03 44.63
N LEU A 2 1.42 24.99 44.02
CA LEU A 2 0.98 24.94 42.63
C LEU A 2 -0.55 25.05 42.60
N PRO A 3 -1.19 25.82 41.69
CA PRO A 3 -2.63 25.75 41.52
C PRO A 3 -3.00 24.54 40.65
N ARG A 4 -3.97 23.77 41.16
CA ARG A 4 -4.61 22.61 40.55
C ARG A 4 -5.32 23.00 39.25
N LEU A 5 -4.96 22.37 38.13
CA LEU A 5 -5.75 22.41 36.91
C LEU A 5 -7.01 21.56 37.09
N ALA A 6 -8.16 22.25 37.11
CA ALA A 6 -9.48 21.67 37.18
C ALA A 6 -9.81 20.91 35.89
N VAL A 7 -10.20 19.64 36.06
CA VAL A 7 -10.78 18.79 35.01
C VAL A 7 -12.19 19.32 34.70
N LEU A 8 -12.31 20.18 33.69
CA LEU A 8 -13.61 20.55 33.13
C LEU A 8 -14.09 19.42 32.20
N ARG A 9 -14.81 18.46 32.79
CA ARG A 9 -15.70 17.55 32.08
C ARG A 9 -16.86 18.35 31.50
N SER A 10 -16.77 18.78 30.24
CA SER A 10 -17.95 19.24 29.52
C SER A 10 -18.72 18.00 29.02
N ARG A 11 -19.76 17.59 29.77
CA ARG A 11 -20.84 16.77 29.24
C ARG A 11 -21.68 17.67 28.33
N ARG A 12 -21.56 17.50 27.00
CA ARG A 12 -22.61 17.91 26.07
C ARG A 12 -23.13 16.66 25.36
N PRO A 13 -24.47 16.49 25.26
CA PRO A 13 -25.05 15.36 24.55
C PRO A 13 -24.65 15.43 23.08
N LEU A 14 -24.33 14.28 22.49
CA LEU A 14 -24.21 14.10 21.06
C LEU A 14 -25.56 14.47 20.44
N GLN A 15 -25.69 15.70 19.92
CA GLN A 15 -26.76 16.02 18.99
C GLN A 15 -26.54 15.18 17.75
N THR A 16 -27.41 14.18 17.58
CA THR A 16 -27.57 13.40 16.36
C THR A 16 -27.86 14.36 15.22
N LEU A 17 -26.83 14.68 14.43
CA LEU A 17 -26.99 15.19 13.07
C LEU A 17 -27.44 14.00 12.19
N THR A 18 -28.71 13.64 12.31
CA THR A 18 -29.45 12.90 11.28
C THR A 18 -29.54 13.81 10.05
N ARG A 19 -28.47 13.84 9.24
CA ARG A 19 -28.63 14.13 7.82
C ARG A 19 -29.32 12.91 7.21
N GLY A 20 -30.65 12.99 7.16
CA GLY A 20 -31.48 12.07 6.41
C GLY A 20 -31.05 12.11 4.94
N PHE A 21 -30.20 11.18 4.55
CA PHE A 21 -30.27 10.65 3.21
C PHE A 21 -31.55 9.82 3.18
N ALA A 22 -32.63 10.43 2.70
CA ALA A 22 -33.71 9.68 2.08
C ALA A 22 -33.12 9.01 0.83
N GLY A 23 -32.36 7.94 1.04
CA GLY A 23 -32.07 6.98 0.00
C GLY A 23 -33.37 6.25 -0.24
N THR A 24 -34.08 6.65 -1.30
CA THR A 24 -35.09 5.82 -1.93
C THR A 24 -34.52 4.41 -1.98
N THR A 25 -35.17 3.47 -1.29
CA THR A 25 -34.95 2.04 -1.50
C THR A 25 -35.41 1.73 -2.91
N ALA A 26 -34.54 2.00 -3.89
CA ALA A 26 -34.71 1.46 -5.21
C ALA A 26 -34.61 -0.05 -5.05
N LYS A 27 -35.76 -0.72 -5.15
CA LYS A 27 -35.81 -2.14 -5.49
C LYS A 27 -34.87 -2.38 -6.67
N PRO A 28 -34.21 -3.55 -6.78
CA PRO A 28 -33.47 -3.85 -7.99
C PRO A 28 -34.50 -3.96 -9.11
N GLU A 29 -34.67 -2.89 -9.88
CA GLU A 29 -35.32 -2.95 -11.17
C GLU A 29 -34.49 -3.91 -12.02
N ASP A 30 -35.15 -4.92 -12.57
CA ASP A 30 -34.63 -5.79 -13.61
C ASP A 30 -34.35 -4.94 -14.87
N GLY A 31 -33.29 -4.13 -14.79
CA GLY A 31 -32.80 -3.34 -15.90
C GLY A 31 -32.24 -4.29 -16.94
N GLU A 32 -32.87 -4.31 -18.11
CA GLU A 32 -32.40 -5.01 -19.30
C GLU A 32 -30.88 -4.85 -19.46
N ILE A 33 -30.16 -5.97 -19.40
CA ILE A 33 -28.72 -6.00 -19.65
C ILE A 33 -28.49 -5.44 -21.05
N THR A 34 -27.85 -4.28 -21.15
CA THR A 34 -27.57 -3.63 -22.43
C THR A 34 -26.86 -4.58 -23.39
N ALA A 35 -27.11 -4.48 -24.70
CA ALA A 35 -26.47 -5.34 -25.70
C ALA A 35 -24.93 -5.33 -25.61
N SER A 36 -24.35 -4.20 -25.22
CA SER A 36 -22.91 -4.05 -24.94
C SER A 36 -22.46 -4.89 -23.73
N ALA A 37 -23.22 -4.89 -22.64
CA ALA A 37 -22.94 -5.71 -21.46
C ALA A 37 -23.08 -7.21 -21.76
N ARG A 38 -24.09 -7.62 -22.55
CA ARG A 38 -24.23 -9.02 -23.02
C ARG A 38 -23.02 -9.46 -23.84
N LYS A 39 -22.52 -8.60 -24.73
CA LYS A 39 -21.33 -8.87 -25.55
C LYS A 39 -20.06 -9.00 -24.68
N GLN A 40 -19.86 -8.13 -23.69
CA GLN A 40 -18.72 -8.22 -22.77
C GLN A 40 -18.77 -9.47 -21.88
N GLN A 41 -19.98 -9.87 -21.48
CA GLN A 41 -20.22 -11.08 -20.70
C GLN A 41 -19.88 -12.33 -21.52
N ALA A 42 -20.35 -12.42 -22.78
CA ALA A 42 -20.00 -13.51 -23.70
C ALA A 42 -18.48 -13.62 -23.94
N VAL A 43 -17.78 -12.48 -24.12
CA VAL A 43 -16.30 -12.47 -24.26
C VAL A 43 -15.60 -12.97 -22.99
N SER A 44 -16.12 -12.61 -21.81
CA SER A 44 -15.57 -13.08 -20.53
C SER A 44 -15.75 -14.58 -20.37
N TYR A 45 -16.92 -15.10 -20.75
CA TYR A 45 -17.24 -16.53 -20.71
C TYR A 45 -16.38 -17.33 -21.69
N ALA A 46 -16.24 -16.89 -22.94
CA ALA A 46 -15.36 -17.52 -23.90
C ALA A 46 -13.90 -17.57 -23.41
N ARG A 47 -13.43 -16.50 -22.75
CA ARG A 47 -12.07 -16.45 -22.16
C ARG A 47 -11.90 -17.43 -20.99
N ILE A 48 -12.91 -17.54 -20.12
CA ILE A 48 -12.93 -18.48 -19.00
C ILE A 48 -12.87 -19.91 -19.54
N SER A 49 -13.73 -20.23 -20.51
CA SER A 49 -13.78 -21.57 -21.10
C SER A 49 -12.47 -21.94 -21.81
N ARG A 50 -11.88 -21.03 -22.57
CA ARG A 50 -10.60 -21.27 -23.25
C ARG A 50 -9.44 -21.51 -22.26
N ARG A 51 -9.43 -20.80 -21.12
CA ARG A 51 -8.33 -20.87 -20.15
C ARG A 51 -8.39 -22.13 -19.28
N TYR A 52 -9.58 -22.73 -19.14
CA TYR A 52 -9.83 -23.83 -18.21
C TYR A 52 -10.65 -24.96 -18.86
N PRO A 53 -10.19 -25.54 -19.99
CA PRO A 53 -10.96 -26.51 -20.77
C PRO A 53 -11.36 -27.76 -19.97
N MET A 54 -10.54 -28.18 -19.00
CA MET A 54 -10.83 -29.29 -18.08
C MET A 54 -12.08 -29.07 -17.19
N TYR A 55 -12.53 -27.82 -17.05
CA TYR A 55 -13.68 -27.45 -16.21
C TYR A 55 -14.91 -27.06 -17.05
N VAL A 56 -14.77 -26.98 -18.39
CA VAL A 56 -15.79 -26.48 -19.33
C VAL A 56 -16.97 -27.44 -19.50
N GLY A 57 -16.85 -28.71 -19.12
CA GLY A 57 -17.97 -29.66 -19.12
C GLY A 57 -18.89 -29.58 -17.89
N GLN A 58 -18.50 -28.88 -16.82
CA GLN A 58 -19.20 -28.88 -15.52
C GLN A 58 -19.62 -27.49 -15.01
N LEU A 59 -19.14 -26.40 -15.64
CA LEU A 59 -19.51 -25.05 -15.23
C LEU A 59 -20.73 -24.58 -16.04
N SER A 60 -21.93 -24.65 -15.45
CA SER A 60 -23.13 -24.09 -16.10
C SER A 60 -23.07 -22.56 -16.12
N MET A 61 -23.64 -21.96 -17.17
CA MET A 61 -23.82 -20.51 -17.27
C MET A 61 -24.58 -19.94 -16.06
N GLU A 62 -25.55 -20.71 -15.55
CA GLU A 62 -26.29 -20.39 -14.33
C GLU A 62 -25.40 -20.30 -13.08
N ALA A 63 -24.40 -21.18 -12.94
CA ALA A 63 -23.47 -21.14 -11.82
C ALA A 63 -22.60 -19.87 -11.84
N VAL A 64 -22.20 -19.45 -13.05
CA VAL A 64 -21.48 -18.20 -13.25
C VAL A 64 -22.38 -17.00 -12.92
N ASP A 65 -23.61 -16.98 -13.42
CA ASP A 65 -24.56 -15.90 -13.19
C ASP A 65 -24.97 -15.81 -11.71
N ARG A 66 -25.15 -16.95 -11.03
CA ARG A 66 -25.40 -17.01 -9.58
C ARG A 66 -24.23 -16.38 -8.80
N THR A 67 -23.01 -16.76 -9.14
CA THR A 67 -21.80 -16.26 -8.46
C THR A 67 -21.57 -14.79 -8.75
N ALA A 68 -21.82 -14.34 -9.98
CA ALA A 68 -21.74 -12.93 -10.35
C ALA A 68 -22.79 -12.10 -9.61
N ARG A 69 -24.04 -12.59 -9.51
CA ARG A 69 -25.10 -11.96 -8.71
C ARG A 69 -24.74 -11.89 -7.24
N PHE A 70 -24.22 -12.96 -6.65
CA PHE A 70 -23.75 -12.97 -5.27
C PHE A 70 -22.73 -11.85 -5.03
N LEU A 71 -21.68 -11.76 -5.86
CA LEU A 71 -20.66 -10.72 -5.74
C LEU A 71 -21.23 -9.30 -5.98
N ARG A 72 -22.20 -9.16 -6.89
CA ARG A 72 -22.87 -7.88 -7.15
C ARG A 72 -23.75 -7.41 -6.00
N ASN A 73 -24.47 -8.32 -5.35
CA ASN A 73 -25.28 -8.00 -4.17
C ASN A 73 -24.41 -7.51 -3.01
N ARG A 74 -23.13 -7.90 -2.99
CA ARG A 74 -22.13 -7.36 -2.07
C ARG A 74 -21.58 -5.98 -2.48
N GLY A 75 -21.94 -5.45 -3.65
CA GLY A 75 -21.50 -4.14 -4.13
C GLY A 75 -20.30 -4.15 -5.09
N LEU A 76 -19.89 -5.31 -5.61
CA LEU A 76 -18.93 -5.35 -6.73
C LEU A 76 -19.66 -4.99 -8.04
N SER A 77 -18.97 -4.31 -8.96
CA SER A 77 -19.53 -4.11 -10.31
C SER A 77 -19.55 -5.43 -11.09
N GLN A 78 -20.38 -5.52 -12.14
CA GLN A 78 -20.42 -6.70 -13.03
C GLN A 78 -19.01 -7.06 -13.56
N THR A 79 -18.24 -6.06 -14.00
CA THR A 79 -16.87 -6.27 -14.47
C THR A 79 -15.94 -6.80 -13.38
N GLN A 80 -16.07 -6.30 -12.15
CA GLN A 80 -15.27 -6.78 -11.02
C GLN A 80 -15.63 -8.22 -10.63
N ALA A 81 -16.93 -8.54 -10.61
CA ALA A 81 -17.42 -9.89 -10.32
C ALA A 81 -16.93 -10.90 -11.36
N LEU A 82 -17.13 -10.61 -12.65
CA LEU A 82 -16.65 -11.46 -13.74
C LEU A 82 -15.12 -11.60 -13.73
N ARG A 83 -14.39 -10.53 -13.39
CA ARG A 83 -12.94 -10.60 -13.24
C ARG A 83 -12.53 -11.51 -12.10
N ALA A 84 -13.18 -11.44 -10.94
CA ALA A 84 -12.92 -12.32 -9.81
C ALA A 84 -13.19 -13.79 -10.19
N ILE A 85 -14.31 -14.08 -10.84
CA ILE A 85 -14.63 -15.42 -11.34
C ILE A 85 -13.55 -15.92 -12.31
N SER A 86 -13.08 -15.06 -13.22
CA SER A 86 -12.01 -15.44 -14.17
C SER A 86 -10.67 -15.76 -13.51
N LEU A 87 -10.42 -15.24 -12.30
CA LEU A 87 -9.21 -15.49 -11.52
C LEU A 87 -9.32 -16.77 -10.69
N GLN A 88 -10.54 -17.20 -10.33
CA GLN A 88 -10.79 -18.47 -9.65
C GLN A 88 -12.14 -19.05 -10.10
N VAL A 89 -12.11 -19.85 -11.16
CA VAL A 89 -13.32 -20.35 -11.83
C VAL A 89 -14.07 -21.38 -10.97
N THR A 90 -13.35 -22.13 -10.14
CA THR A 90 -13.94 -23.11 -9.22
C THR A 90 -14.81 -22.45 -8.14
N MET A 91 -14.72 -21.13 -7.95
CA MET A 91 -15.62 -20.37 -7.08
C MET A 91 -17.09 -20.53 -7.47
N CYS A 92 -17.38 -20.76 -8.75
CA CYS A 92 -18.74 -21.00 -9.24
C CYS A 92 -19.37 -22.29 -8.66
N ARG A 93 -18.56 -23.19 -8.11
CA ARG A 93 -19.01 -24.43 -7.46
C ARG A 93 -19.35 -24.24 -5.98
N TYR A 94 -18.95 -23.12 -5.38
CA TYR A 94 -19.22 -22.85 -3.98
C TYR A 94 -20.67 -22.38 -3.83
N THR A 95 -21.33 -22.82 -2.75
CA THR A 95 -22.65 -22.29 -2.43
C THR A 95 -22.52 -20.89 -1.84
N PRO A 96 -23.53 -20.01 -2.00
CA PRO A 96 -23.55 -18.71 -1.35
C PRO A 96 -23.31 -18.79 0.17
N GLU A 97 -23.86 -19.80 0.83
CA GLU A 97 -23.74 -20.03 2.28
C GLU A 97 -22.29 -20.35 2.67
N MET A 98 -21.61 -21.20 1.89
CA MET A 98 -20.19 -21.49 2.11
C MET A 98 -19.34 -20.23 2.00
N MET A 99 -19.57 -19.41 0.96
CA MET A 99 -18.84 -18.17 0.77
C MET A 99 -19.14 -17.16 1.88
N GLU A 100 -20.41 -17.05 2.31
CA GLU A 100 -20.79 -16.12 3.36
C GLU A 100 -20.17 -16.50 4.71
N ARG A 101 -20.05 -17.80 5.04
CA ARG A 101 -19.32 -18.24 6.25
C ARG A 101 -17.86 -17.78 6.26
N LYS A 102 -17.18 -17.81 5.10
CA LYS A 102 -15.79 -17.31 5.00
C LYS A 102 -15.73 -15.79 5.17
N ILE A 103 -16.71 -15.09 4.62
CA ILE A 103 -16.82 -13.65 4.70
C ILE A 103 -17.13 -13.21 6.13
N GLU A 104 -18.06 -13.89 6.81
CA GLU A 104 -18.40 -13.64 8.20
C GLU A 104 -17.17 -13.83 9.09
N TRP A 105 -16.41 -14.91 8.89
CA TRP A 105 -15.15 -15.13 9.60
C TRP A 105 -14.17 -13.96 9.41
N LEU A 106 -14.00 -13.49 8.15
CA LEU A 106 -13.17 -12.31 7.86
C LEU A 106 -13.72 -11.03 8.53
N GLY A 107 -15.04 -10.90 8.62
CA GLY A 107 -15.72 -9.82 9.35
C GLY A 107 -15.43 -9.87 10.85
N ASN A 108 -15.57 -11.04 11.46
CA ASN A 108 -15.29 -11.30 12.88
C ASN A 108 -13.82 -11.10 13.24
N LEU A 109 -12.91 -11.29 12.28
CA LEU A 109 -11.50 -10.91 12.42
C LEU A 109 -11.32 -9.39 12.57
N GLY A 110 -12.28 -8.57 12.13
CA GLY A 110 -12.26 -7.10 12.20
C GLY A 110 -12.09 -6.41 10.84
N LEU A 111 -12.33 -7.12 9.73
CA LEU A 111 -12.31 -6.53 8.39
C LEU A 111 -13.67 -5.89 8.06
N SER A 112 -13.64 -4.63 7.63
CA SER A 112 -14.81 -3.96 7.06
C SER A 112 -15.21 -4.59 5.72
N HIS A 113 -16.51 -4.51 5.38
CA HIS A 113 -17.08 -4.95 4.09
C HIS A 113 -16.23 -4.56 2.86
N ASP A 114 -15.80 -3.30 2.77
CA ASP A 114 -14.99 -2.80 1.64
C ASP A 114 -13.61 -3.48 1.53
N LYS A 115 -12.99 -3.79 2.68
CA LYS A 115 -11.70 -4.49 2.72
C LYS A 115 -11.88 -5.93 2.27
N ILE A 116 -12.94 -6.60 2.73
CA ILE A 116 -13.25 -7.97 2.29
C ILE A 116 -13.51 -8.01 0.78
N ASN A 117 -14.33 -7.10 0.25
CA ASN A 117 -14.59 -7.01 -1.19
C ASN A 117 -13.32 -6.70 -1.99
N LYS A 118 -12.42 -5.86 -1.45
CA LYS A 118 -11.11 -5.61 -2.05
C LYS A 118 -10.22 -6.86 -2.07
N ILE A 119 -10.25 -7.68 -1.01
CA ILE A 119 -9.55 -8.97 -0.96
C ILE A 119 -10.13 -9.91 -2.02
N ILE A 120 -11.45 -10.14 -2.04
CA ILE A 120 -12.13 -11.02 -3.00
C ILE A 120 -11.80 -10.61 -4.45
N ARG A 121 -11.80 -9.30 -4.75
CA ARG A 121 -11.46 -8.80 -6.08
C ARG A 121 -10.00 -9.10 -6.49
N ARG A 122 -9.06 -9.04 -5.55
CA ARG A 122 -7.63 -9.23 -5.80
C ARG A 122 -7.20 -10.70 -5.74
N PHE A 123 -7.82 -11.47 -4.85
CA PHE A 123 -7.49 -12.86 -4.56
C PHE A 123 -8.76 -13.64 -4.20
N PRO A 124 -9.61 -14.01 -5.19
CA PRO A 124 -10.88 -14.69 -4.94
C PRO A 124 -10.71 -16.10 -4.36
N HIS A 125 -9.54 -16.72 -4.55
CA HIS A 125 -9.14 -17.97 -3.92
C HIS A 125 -9.30 -17.97 -2.40
N ILE A 126 -9.31 -16.79 -1.76
CA ILE A 126 -9.56 -16.67 -0.33
C ILE A 126 -10.81 -17.47 0.06
N LEU A 127 -11.90 -17.39 -0.71
CA LEU A 127 -13.18 -18.05 -0.42
C LEU A 127 -13.15 -19.58 -0.60
N GLY A 128 -12.08 -20.12 -1.17
CA GLY A 128 -11.90 -21.57 -1.39
C GLY A 128 -11.12 -22.28 -0.28
N PHE A 129 -10.45 -21.56 0.62
CA PHE A 129 -9.68 -22.18 1.71
C PHE A 129 -10.58 -22.59 2.88
N SER A 130 -10.15 -23.61 3.63
CA SER A 130 -10.84 -24.07 4.84
C SER A 130 -10.70 -23.04 5.98
N LEU A 131 -11.61 -23.07 6.98
CA LEU A 131 -11.51 -22.11 8.10
C LEU A 131 -10.32 -22.46 9.00
N GLU A 132 -10.03 -23.75 9.14
CA GLU A 132 -8.87 -24.28 9.83
C GLU A 132 -7.56 -23.73 9.22
N LYS A 133 -7.53 -23.56 7.89
CA LYS A 133 -6.38 -22.94 7.22
C LYS A 133 -6.25 -21.45 7.55
N TYR A 134 -7.36 -20.74 7.74
CA TYR A 134 -7.32 -19.35 8.21
C TYR A 134 -6.79 -19.27 9.64
N GLU A 135 -7.32 -20.10 10.53
CA GLU A 135 -6.92 -20.16 11.95
C GLU A 135 -5.43 -20.51 12.08
N ALA A 136 -4.97 -21.56 11.40
CA ALA A 136 -3.55 -21.92 11.37
C ALA A 136 -2.66 -20.79 10.84
N THR A 137 -3.15 -19.98 9.88
CA THR A 137 -2.43 -18.81 9.39
C THR A 137 -2.35 -17.71 10.46
N VAL A 138 -3.46 -17.46 11.17
CA VAL A 138 -3.50 -16.50 12.28
C VAL A 138 -2.53 -16.92 13.38
N ASP A 139 -2.63 -18.16 13.83
CA ASP A 139 -1.78 -18.71 14.90
C ASP A 139 -0.31 -18.65 14.53
N TRP A 140 0.03 -18.95 13.27
CA TRP A 140 1.41 -18.81 12.79
C TRP A 140 1.90 -17.37 12.94
N PHE A 141 1.16 -16.36 12.43
CA PHE A 141 1.59 -14.96 12.56
C PHE A 141 1.69 -14.51 14.03
N LEU A 142 0.76 -14.92 14.89
CA LEU A 142 0.80 -14.63 16.32
C LEU A 142 2.03 -15.25 16.99
N SER A 143 2.34 -16.51 16.67
CA SER A 143 3.51 -17.22 17.20
C SER A 143 4.84 -16.57 16.81
N LYS A 144 4.88 -15.84 15.69
CA LYS A 144 6.04 -15.07 15.23
C LYS A 144 6.04 -13.62 15.73
N GLY A 145 5.20 -13.30 16.73
CA GLY A 145 5.19 -12.01 17.41
C GLY A 145 4.41 -10.91 16.70
N VAL A 146 3.59 -11.22 15.68
CA VAL A 146 2.68 -10.22 15.10
C VAL A 146 1.55 -9.92 16.09
N PRO A 147 1.27 -8.65 16.43
CA PRO A 147 0.18 -8.33 17.36
C PRO A 147 -1.20 -8.72 16.79
N GLN A 148 -2.11 -9.20 17.66
CA GLN A 148 -3.51 -9.51 17.29
C GLN A 148 -4.19 -8.38 16.51
N SER A 149 -3.97 -7.12 16.93
CA SER A 149 -4.52 -5.93 16.27
C SER A 149 -4.06 -5.74 14.82
N LYS A 150 -3.01 -6.44 14.38
CA LYS A 150 -2.41 -6.35 13.05
C LYS A 150 -2.81 -7.50 12.13
N ILE A 151 -3.41 -8.57 12.66
CA ILE A 151 -3.87 -9.71 11.86
C ILE A 151 -4.87 -9.29 10.74
N PRO A 152 -5.85 -8.40 10.96
CA PRO A 152 -6.72 -7.94 9.87
C PRO A 152 -5.94 -7.25 8.74
N TYR A 153 -4.88 -6.51 9.10
CA TYR A 153 -4.02 -5.87 8.11
C TYR A 153 -3.27 -6.92 7.28
N VAL A 154 -2.76 -7.99 7.90
CA VAL A 154 -2.10 -9.11 7.20
C VAL A 154 -3.01 -9.70 6.12
N PHE A 155 -4.25 -10.06 6.46
CA PHE A 155 -5.22 -10.60 5.49
C PHE A 155 -5.60 -9.58 4.40
N THR A 156 -5.51 -8.27 4.69
CA THR A 156 -5.80 -7.22 3.71
C THR A 156 -4.69 -7.08 2.66
N VAL A 157 -3.42 -7.11 3.08
CA VAL A 157 -2.28 -6.81 2.20
C VAL A 157 -1.59 -8.06 1.65
N PHE A 158 -1.75 -9.19 2.33
CA PHE A 158 -1.14 -10.48 1.99
C PHE A 158 -2.17 -11.63 2.07
N PRO A 159 -3.31 -11.56 1.35
CA PRO A 159 -4.36 -12.57 1.43
C PRO A 159 -3.92 -13.94 0.90
N HIS A 160 -2.98 -13.97 -0.05
CA HIS A 160 -2.42 -15.22 -0.57
C HIS A 160 -1.45 -15.90 0.41
N GLY A 161 -1.09 -15.26 1.53
CA GLY A 161 -0.34 -15.91 2.60
C GLY A 161 -1.01 -17.18 3.12
N VAL A 162 -2.34 -17.21 3.12
CA VAL A 162 -3.16 -18.39 3.47
C VAL A 162 -2.87 -19.58 2.54
N SER A 163 -2.42 -19.35 1.30
CA SER A 163 -2.13 -20.43 0.36
C SER A 163 -0.79 -21.13 0.62
N PHE A 164 0.11 -20.51 1.41
CA PHE A 164 1.44 -21.07 1.63
C PHE A 164 1.46 -22.17 2.69
N LYS A 165 2.46 -23.05 2.55
CA LYS A 165 2.81 -24.02 3.58
C LYS A 165 3.53 -23.28 4.71
N LEU A 166 3.11 -23.50 5.96
CA LEU A 166 3.65 -22.75 7.09
C LEU A 166 5.10 -23.18 7.37
N ALA A 167 5.34 -24.47 7.62
CA ALA A 167 6.68 -25.00 7.88
C ALA A 167 7.59 -25.00 6.64
N ASP A 168 7.18 -25.67 5.56
CA ASP A 168 8.07 -25.90 4.40
C ASP A 168 8.28 -24.67 3.51
N ASN A 169 7.72 -23.50 3.84
CA ASN A 169 7.83 -22.33 2.97
C ASN A 169 7.96 -21.02 3.74
N LEU A 170 7.03 -20.74 4.67
CA LEU A 170 7.12 -19.48 5.42
C LEU A 170 8.27 -19.50 6.42
N ASP A 171 8.48 -20.61 7.14
CA ASP A 171 9.60 -20.70 8.08
C ASP A 171 10.95 -20.62 7.37
N GLN A 172 11.14 -21.26 6.20
CA GLN A 172 12.36 -21.10 5.39
C GLN A 172 12.67 -19.64 5.03
N LYS A 173 11.63 -18.82 4.81
CA LYS A 173 11.81 -17.38 4.55
C LYS A 173 12.20 -16.62 5.81
N LEU A 174 11.75 -17.07 6.99
CA LEU A 174 12.18 -16.50 8.25
C LEU A 174 13.62 -16.89 8.56
N ASP A 175 14.02 -18.13 8.24
CA ASP A 175 15.40 -18.60 8.41
C ASP A 175 16.36 -17.81 7.53
N ALA A 176 15.99 -17.52 6.27
CA ALA A 176 16.77 -16.61 5.42
C ALA A 176 16.91 -15.20 6.04
N LEU A 177 15.86 -14.66 6.68
CA LEU A 177 15.98 -13.38 7.40
C LEU A 177 16.92 -13.47 8.60
N LYS A 178 16.94 -14.61 9.30
CA LYS A 178 17.89 -14.87 10.40
C LYS A 178 19.33 -15.00 9.90
N GLU A 179 19.54 -15.65 8.76
CA GLU A 179 20.86 -15.75 8.10
C GLU A 179 21.39 -14.38 7.66
N ILE A 180 20.51 -13.45 7.27
CA ILE A 180 20.85 -12.04 7.04
C ILE A 180 21.18 -11.29 8.35
N GLY A 181 20.89 -11.89 9.51
CA GLY A 181 21.19 -11.36 10.84
C GLY A 181 19.99 -10.70 11.54
N CYS A 182 18.76 -10.90 11.06
CA CYS A 182 17.58 -10.37 11.74
C CYS A 182 17.27 -11.18 13.01
N ASP A 183 17.07 -10.47 14.11
CA ASP A 183 16.54 -11.08 15.35
C ASP A 183 15.01 -11.29 15.27
N ASP A 184 14.46 -12.06 16.21
CA ASP A 184 13.02 -12.38 16.23
C ASP A 184 12.14 -11.12 16.38
N ALA A 185 12.60 -10.08 17.07
CA ALA A 185 11.85 -8.83 17.23
C ALA A 185 11.80 -8.03 15.92
N GLN A 186 12.90 -8.01 15.18
CA GLN A 186 12.98 -7.42 13.85
C GLN A 186 12.13 -8.20 12.85
N ILE A 187 12.15 -9.54 12.90
CA ILE A 187 11.26 -10.38 12.09
C ILE A 187 9.79 -10.11 12.43
N ALA A 188 9.41 -10.09 13.70
CA ALA A 188 8.05 -9.77 14.12
C ALA A 188 7.60 -8.38 13.60
N ARG A 189 8.49 -7.38 13.67
CA ARG A 189 8.25 -6.04 13.12
C ARG A 189 8.08 -6.07 11.60
N ILE A 190 8.93 -6.80 10.90
CA ILE A 190 8.89 -7.00 9.46
C ILE A 190 7.53 -7.61 9.06
N LEU A 191 7.12 -8.70 9.70
CA LEU A 191 5.84 -9.38 9.45
C LEU A 191 4.64 -8.49 9.77
N THR A 192 4.75 -7.65 10.80
CA THR A 192 3.72 -6.70 11.19
C THR A 192 3.53 -5.59 10.16
N MET A 193 4.61 -5.11 9.54
CA MET A 193 4.58 -3.95 8.64
C MET A 193 4.41 -4.34 7.17
N ALA A 194 5.05 -5.43 6.74
CA ALA A 194 5.17 -5.81 5.34
C ALA A 194 5.09 -7.34 5.13
N PRO A 195 4.03 -8.02 5.59
CA PRO A 195 3.91 -9.47 5.45
C PRO A 195 3.94 -9.93 3.99
N GLN A 196 3.56 -9.05 3.04
CA GLN A 196 3.63 -9.33 1.61
C GLN A 196 5.04 -9.62 1.09
N MET A 197 6.10 -9.28 1.83
CA MET A 197 7.45 -9.66 1.42
C MET A 197 7.69 -11.16 1.45
N LEU A 198 6.89 -11.92 2.22
CA LEU A 198 6.89 -13.37 2.18
C LEU A 198 6.34 -13.91 0.85
N SER A 199 5.95 -13.07 -0.10
CA SER A 199 5.67 -13.50 -1.48
C SER A 199 6.94 -13.83 -2.27
N HIS A 200 8.10 -13.31 -1.86
CA HIS A 200 9.39 -13.62 -2.47
C HIS A 200 9.90 -14.98 -1.97
N SER A 201 10.77 -15.63 -2.76
CA SER A 201 11.48 -16.84 -2.32
C SER A 201 12.57 -16.49 -1.30
N ALA A 202 12.96 -17.46 -0.46
CA ALA A 202 14.10 -17.31 0.45
C ALA A 202 15.37 -16.88 -0.31
N ASP A 203 15.67 -17.54 -1.43
CA ASP A 203 16.80 -17.21 -2.31
C ASP A 203 16.76 -15.75 -2.80
N SER A 204 15.59 -15.25 -3.22
CA SER A 204 15.45 -13.87 -3.69
C SER A 204 15.72 -12.86 -2.58
N LEU A 205 15.33 -13.16 -1.34
CA LEU A 205 15.63 -12.31 -0.19
C LEU A 205 17.14 -12.28 0.08
N GLN A 206 17.79 -13.44 0.02
CA GLN A 206 19.24 -13.57 0.25
C GLN A 206 20.06 -12.88 -0.84
N VAL A 207 19.72 -13.08 -2.13
CA VAL A 207 20.38 -12.41 -3.26
C VAL A 207 20.33 -10.89 -3.11
N ASN A 208 19.16 -10.35 -2.75
CA ASN A 208 19.01 -8.92 -2.58
C ASN A 208 19.77 -8.39 -1.35
N ALA A 209 19.86 -9.18 -0.26
CA ALA A 209 20.65 -8.81 0.91
C ALA A 209 22.16 -8.84 0.63
N ASN A 210 22.63 -9.89 -0.05
CA ASN A 210 24.02 -10.01 -0.48
C ASN A 210 24.42 -8.86 -1.42
N TYR A 211 23.54 -8.51 -2.36
CA TYR A 211 23.79 -7.39 -3.26
C TYR A 211 23.91 -6.05 -2.54
N LEU A 212 23.12 -5.80 -1.50
CA LEU A 212 23.29 -4.61 -0.67
C LEU A 212 24.68 -4.61 0.02
N ALA A 213 25.15 -5.77 0.46
CA ALA A 213 26.49 -5.90 1.03
C ALA A 213 27.61 -5.69 -0.02
N GLU A 214 27.43 -6.21 -1.24
CA GLU A 214 28.35 -6.01 -2.38
C GLU A 214 28.44 -4.54 -2.78
N LEU A 215 27.34 -3.79 -2.69
CA LEU A 215 27.34 -2.33 -2.86
C LEU A 215 28.10 -1.59 -1.75
N GLY A 216 28.50 -2.27 -0.67
CA GLY A 216 29.24 -1.71 0.46
C GLY A 216 28.38 -1.32 1.66
N VAL A 217 27.11 -1.73 1.70
CA VAL A 217 26.30 -1.58 2.93
C VAL A 217 26.86 -2.54 3.99
N PRO A 218 27.23 -2.07 5.20
CA PRO A 218 27.78 -2.95 6.22
C PRO A 218 26.78 -4.03 6.62
N ALA A 219 27.19 -5.30 6.65
CA ALA A 219 26.32 -6.44 6.96
C ALA A 219 25.56 -6.25 8.28
N GLN A 220 26.24 -5.72 9.32
CA GLN A 220 25.65 -5.41 10.62
C GLN A 220 24.55 -4.35 10.59
N LYS A 221 24.43 -3.57 9.50
CA LYS A 221 23.34 -2.59 9.31
C LYS A 221 22.15 -3.17 8.56
N LEU A 222 22.31 -4.28 7.83
CA LEU A 222 21.22 -4.89 7.06
C LEU A 222 19.98 -5.17 7.92
N PRO A 223 20.07 -5.80 9.11
CA PRO A 223 18.87 -6.07 9.90
C PRO A 223 18.09 -4.80 10.28
N SER A 224 18.80 -3.72 10.61
CA SER A 224 18.19 -2.42 10.93
C SER A 224 17.54 -1.74 9.72
N ILE A 225 18.11 -1.93 8.52
CA ILE A 225 17.57 -1.44 7.24
C ILE A 225 16.29 -2.22 6.92
N LEU A 226 16.34 -3.55 7.00
CA LEU A 226 15.22 -4.44 6.73
C LEU A 226 14.06 -4.21 7.69
N ALA A 227 14.32 -4.02 8.98
CA ALA A 227 13.28 -3.71 9.95
C ALA A 227 12.58 -2.36 9.66
N ARG A 228 13.26 -1.41 8.99
CA ARG A 228 12.71 -0.09 8.63
C ARG A 228 12.02 -0.09 7.26
N VAL A 229 12.57 -0.80 6.29
CA VAL A 229 12.10 -0.82 4.89
C VAL A 229 12.13 -2.25 4.35
N PRO A 230 11.30 -3.18 4.88
CA PRO A 230 11.42 -4.60 4.51
C PRO A 230 11.18 -4.85 3.02
N THR A 231 10.36 -4.00 2.39
CA THR A 231 10.02 -4.07 0.97
C THR A 231 11.20 -3.77 0.04
N CYS A 232 12.34 -3.29 0.53
CA CYS A 232 13.52 -3.06 -0.34
C CYS A 232 14.05 -4.37 -0.93
N LEU A 233 13.91 -5.51 -0.21
CA LEU A 233 14.26 -6.84 -0.73
C LEU A 233 13.29 -7.36 -1.78
N GLY A 234 12.20 -6.65 -2.08
CA GLY A 234 11.32 -6.99 -3.19
C GLY A 234 11.67 -6.26 -4.49
N LEU A 235 12.67 -5.37 -4.48
CA LEU A 235 13.09 -4.62 -5.66
C LEU A 235 14.02 -5.46 -6.54
N SER A 236 14.06 -5.15 -7.84
CA SER A 236 15.10 -5.69 -8.70
C SER A 236 16.45 -5.05 -8.38
N LEU A 237 17.54 -5.80 -8.59
CA LEU A 237 18.91 -5.31 -8.39
C LEU A 237 19.16 -4.04 -9.22
N ALA A 238 18.74 -4.04 -10.49
CA ALA A 238 18.82 -2.88 -11.37
C ALA A 238 18.16 -1.64 -10.77
N ARG A 239 16.99 -1.79 -10.14
CA ARG A 239 16.28 -0.65 -9.53
C ARG A 239 17.04 -0.07 -8.32
N ILE A 240 17.73 -0.92 -7.57
CA ILE A 240 18.61 -0.51 -6.46
C ILE A 240 19.82 0.22 -7.05
N GLN A 241 20.49 -0.35 -8.05
CA GLN A 241 21.65 0.24 -8.74
C GLN A 241 21.33 1.62 -9.31
N GLU A 242 20.25 1.77 -10.07
CA GLU A 242 19.83 3.06 -10.65
C GLU A 242 19.63 4.14 -9.58
N THR A 243 19.22 3.75 -8.35
CA THR A 243 19.11 4.69 -7.23
C THR A 243 20.49 5.08 -6.71
N VAL A 244 21.40 4.12 -6.58
CA VAL A 244 22.79 4.35 -6.17
C VAL A 244 23.47 5.28 -7.16
N ASP A 245 23.43 4.96 -8.46
CA ASP A 245 24.06 5.75 -9.53
C ASP A 245 23.54 7.19 -9.56
N MET A 246 22.22 7.36 -9.43
CA MET A 246 21.62 8.70 -9.38
C MET A 246 22.11 9.51 -8.17
N LEU A 247 22.28 8.87 -7.02
CA LEU A 247 22.80 9.55 -5.83
C LEU A 247 24.29 9.87 -5.97
N GLU A 248 25.07 9.00 -6.60
CA GLU A 248 26.47 9.26 -6.91
C GLU A 248 26.63 10.41 -7.90
N GLU A 249 25.78 10.50 -8.92
CA GLU A 249 25.76 11.65 -9.84
C GLU A 249 25.42 12.97 -9.11
N MET A 250 24.47 12.93 -8.19
CA MET A 250 24.04 14.14 -7.45
C MET A 250 25.05 14.63 -6.43
N PHE A 251 25.65 13.69 -5.69
CA PHE A 251 26.37 13.98 -4.45
C PHE A 251 27.82 13.47 -4.44
N GLY A 252 28.25 12.74 -5.46
CA GLY A 252 29.59 12.16 -5.58
C GLY A 252 29.71 10.73 -5.04
N ALA A 253 30.92 10.19 -5.16
CA ALA A 253 31.22 8.78 -4.88
C ALA A 253 30.78 8.32 -3.47
N GLY A 254 30.16 7.14 -3.41
CA GLY A 254 29.70 6.51 -2.18
C GLY A 254 28.44 7.14 -1.56
N ALA A 255 27.86 8.18 -2.16
CA ALA A 255 26.64 8.80 -1.66
C ALA A 255 25.45 7.84 -1.68
N GLY A 256 25.39 6.94 -2.67
CA GLY A 256 24.38 5.88 -2.72
C GLY A 256 24.42 4.98 -1.48
N VAL A 257 25.60 4.46 -1.13
CA VAL A 257 25.80 3.57 0.04
C VAL A 257 25.48 4.28 1.35
N ARG A 258 25.94 5.54 1.50
CA ARG A 258 25.60 6.38 2.66
C ARG A 258 24.08 6.56 2.79
N ALA A 259 23.40 6.84 1.68
CA ALA A 259 21.96 7.02 1.68
C ALA A 259 21.21 5.72 1.98
N LEU A 260 21.62 4.58 1.43
CA LEU A 260 21.02 3.26 1.75
C LEU A 260 21.17 2.92 3.23
N THR A 261 22.27 3.32 3.87
CA THR A 261 22.52 3.06 5.29
C THR A 261 21.65 3.93 6.21
N TRP A 262 21.59 5.25 5.97
CA TRP A 262 20.92 6.19 6.89
C TRP A 262 19.46 6.47 6.52
N ASN A 263 19.15 6.45 5.23
CA ASN A 263 17.85 6.74 4.64
C ASN A 263 17.40 5.68 3.61
N PRO A 264 17.32 4.39 3.99
CA PRO A 264 17.03 3.30 3.05
C PRO A 264 15.71 3.46 2.28
N VAL A 265 14.74 4.22 2.82
CA VAL A 265 13.45 4.43 2.16
C VAL A 265 13.60 5.17 0.82
N ILE A 266 14.73 5.85 0.58
CA ILE A 266 14.99 6.58 -0.67
C ILE A 266 14.88 5.67 -1.90
N VAL A 267 15.26 4.40 -1.79
CA VAL A 267 15.17 3.40 -2.86
C VAL A 267 13.73 3.13 -3.30
N MET A 268 12.76 3.40 -2.42
CA MET A 268 11.34 3.25 -2.71
C MET A 268 10.75 4.42 -3.51
N HIS A 269 11.50 5.52 -3.71
CA HIS A 269 11.03 6.70 -4.43
C HIS A 269 11.41 6.67 -5.91
N ASN A 270 10.52 7.16 -6.77
CA ASN A 270 10.80 7.32 -8.20
C ASN A 270 11.99 8.27 -8.43
N ILE A 271 13.01 7.79 -9.16
CA ILE A 271 14.24 8.49 -9.51
C ILE A 271 13.97 9.85 -10.18
N GLY A 272 13.10 9.90 -11.18
CA GLY A 272 12.77 11.15 -11.86
C GLY A 272 12.08 12.15 -10.93
N GLY A 273 11.34 11.66 -9.93
CA GLY A 273 10.79 12.48 -8.86
C GLY A 273 11.88 13.07 -7.96
N LEU A 274 12.83 12.24 -7.53
CA LEU A 274 13.97 12.66 -6.71
C LEU A 274 14.82 13.71 -7.42
N ARG A 275 15.14 13.50 -8.72
CA ARG A 275 15.86 14.47 -9.56
C ARG A 275 15.16 15.83 -9.62
N ARG A 276 13.85 15.85 -9.86
CA ARG A 276 13.08 17.11 -9.88
C ARG A 276 13.11 17.83 -8.54
N SER A 277 13.05 17.07 -7.44
CA SER A 277 13.10 17.64 -6.09
C SER A 277 14.48 18.17 -5.73
N PHE A 278 15.54 17.43 -6.05
CA PHE A 278 16.92 17.87 -5.91
C PHE A 278 17.19 19.15 -6.71
N ASN A 279 16.90 19.14 -8.01
CA ASN A 279 17.11 20.31 -8.88
C ASN A 279 16.34 21.54 -8.38
N TYR A 280 15.12 21.35 -7.88
CA TYR A 280 14.35 22.44 -7.32
C TYR A 280 14.97 23.00 -6.03
N LEU A 281 15.38 22.15 -5.09
CA LEU A 281 16.00 22.61 -3.84
C LEU A 281 17.31 23.36 -4.11
N VAL A 282 18.13 22.85 -5.05
CA VAL A 282 19.33 23.56 -5.51
C VAL A 282 18.97 24.92 -6.12
N SER A 283 17.93 25.00 -6.96
CA SER A 283 17.50 26.25 -7.58
C SER A 283 17.03 27.34 -6.62
N ILE A 284 16.63 26.97 -5.39
CA ILE A 284 16.22 27.92 -4.35
C ILE A 284 17.31 28.15 -3.30
N GLY A 285 18.54 27.63 -3.51
CA GLY A 285 19.71 27.94 -2.69
C GLY A 285 20.20 26.83 -1.75
N PHE A 286 19.66 25.60 -1.81
CA PHE A 286 20.24 24.48 -1.05
C PHE A 286 21.55 24.00 -1.69
N THR A 287 22.59 23.83 -0.88
CA THR A 287 23.86 23.25 -1.36
C THR A 287 23.76 21.72 -1.47
N LYS A 288 24.58 21.13 -2.34
CA LYS A 288 24.62 19.68 -2.54
C LYS A 288 25.02 18.95 -1.25
N GLU A 289 25.99 19.49 -0.53
CA GLU A 289 26.53 18.92 0.72
C GLU A 289 25.46 18.88 1.80
N ARG A 290 24.62 19.93 1.88
CA ARG A 290 23.52 19.97 2.84
C ARG A 290 22.44 18.94 2.51
N LEU A 291 22.13 18.77 1.22
CA LEU A 291 21.16 17.79 0.76
C LEU A 291 21.68 16.35 0.92
N GLU A 292 22.98 16.11 0.74
CA GLU A 292 23.60 14.81 0.99
C GLU A 292 23.49 14.41 2.46
N LYS A 293 23.82 15.33 3.38
CA LYS A 293 23.68 15.10 4.83
C LYS A 293 22.25 14.77 5.26
N ASN A 294 21.25 15.16 4.47
CA ASN A 294 19.85 14.86 4.74
C ASN A 294 19.06 14.58 3.45
N THR A 295 19.29 13.41 2.86
CA THR A 295 18.60 12.97 1.63
C THR A 295 17.08 12.82 1.79
N ARG A 296 16.53 12.90 3.02
CA ARG A 296 15.06 12.95 3.20
C ARG A 296 14.44 14.20 2.58
N LEU A 297 15.18 15.30 2.46
CA LEU A 297 14.67 16.54 1.88
C LEU A 297 14.24 16.38 0.42
N ILE A 298 14.95 15.55 -0.36
CA ILE A 298 14.65 15.31 -1.77
C ILE A 298 13.53 14.27 -1.99
N THR A 299 13.05 13.61 -0.93
CA THR A 299 11.98 12.58 -1.04
C THR A 299 10.57 13.17 -1.19
N ARG A 300 10.41 14.46 -0.91
CA ARG A 300 9.12 15.17 -1.06
C ARG A 300 8.93 15.60 -2.50
N SER A 301 7.70 15.49 -3.01
CA SER A 301 7.39 15.87 -4.41
C SER A 301 7.65 17.36 -4.67
N ALA A 302 8.47 17.64 -5.68
CA ALA A 302 8.74 19.00 -6.15
C ALA A 302 7.47 19.80 -6.47
N SER A 303 6.56 19.22 -7.25
CA SER A 303 5.36 19.91 -7.73
C SER A 303 4.25 19.99 -6.69
N ARG A 304 4.06 18.94 -5.90
CA ARG A 304 2.95 18.87 -4.94
C ARG A 304 3.27 19.54 -3.59
N PHE A 305 4.53 19.49 -3.15
CA PHE A 305 4.90 19.94 -1.81
C PHE A 305 5.96 21.03 -1.81
N LEU A 306 7.10 20.81 -2.48
CA LEU A 306 8.25 21.70 -2.32
C LEU A 306 7.96 23.09 -2.88
N ARG A 307 7.61 23.18 -4.17
CA ARG A 307 7.33 24.44 -4.86
C ARG A 307 6.22 25.28 -4.23
N PRO A 308 5.00 24.75 -4.00
CA PRO A 308 3.92 25.57 -3.44
C PRO A 308 4.25 26.08 -2.04
N ARG A 309 4.84 25.25 -1.16
CA ARG A 309 5.19 25.69 0.19
C ARG A 309 6.31 26.71 0.21
N ALA A 310 7.39 26.46 -0.52
CA ALA A 310 8.52 27.39 -0.56
C ALA A 310 8.08 28.76 -1.09
N GLN A 311 7.32 28.81 -2.18
CA GLN A 311 6.82 30.07 -2.75
C GLN A 311 5.91 30.82 -1.79
N PHE A 312 5.00 30.11 -1.09
CA PHE A 312 4.14 30.71 -0.08
C PHE A 312 4.94 31.26 1.11
N LEU A 313 5.93 30.51 1.61
CA LEU A 313 6.75 30.95 2.73
C LEU A 313 7.64 32.14 2.36
N GLN A 314 8.21 32.12 1.14
CA GLN A 314 8.96 33.23 0.60
C GLN A 314 8.11 34.50 0.46
N SER A 315 6.83 34.38 0.04
CA SER A 315 5.93 35.54 -0.01
C SER A 315 5.57 36.10 1.37
N LYS A 316 5.76 35.30 2.43
CA LYS A 316 5.66 35.73 3.84
C LYS A 316 7.02 36.14 4.43
N GLY A 317 8.07 36.27 3.62
CA GLY A 317 9.41 36.70 4.06
C GLY A 317 10.21 35.65 4.84
N VAL A 318 9.81 34.37 4.78
CA VAL A 318 10.51 33.28 5.48
C VAL A 318 11.70 32.80 4.68
N ASP A 319 12.86 32.70 5.32
CA ASP A 319 14.03 32.02 4.76
C ASP A 319 13.83 30.50 4.74
N VAL A 320 13.42 30.00 3.58
CA VAL A 320 13.13 28.58 3.32
C VAL A 320 14.38 27.70 3.23
N VAL A 321 15.56 28.30 3.07
CA VAL A 321 16.83 27.58 3.03
C VAL A 321 17.32 27.40 4.46
N ALA A 322 17.36 28.46 5.28
CA ALA A 322 17.76 28.36 6.68
C ALA A 322 16.82 27.42 7.45
N ARG A 323 15.50 27.58 7.29
CA ARG A 323 14.48 26.79 8.01
C ARG A 323 13.98 25.65 7.14
N THR A 324 14.33 24.40 7.45
CA THR A 324 13.95 23.23 6.63
C THR A 324 12.74 22.44 7.15
N ALA A 325 12.22 22.79 8.33
CA ALA A 325 11.11 22.09 8.97
C ALA A 325 9.87 21.99 8.06
N TRP A 326 9.61 23.02 7.25
CA TRP A 326 8.47 23.08 6.33
C TRP A 326 8.45 21.95 5.29
N ILE A 327 9.60 21.36 4.95
CA ILE A 327 9.71 20.27 3.97
C ILE A 327 9.03 18.99 4.49
N ASN A 328 9.33 18.65 5.74
CA ASN A 328 8.90 17.40 6.37
C ASN A 328 7.65 17.57 7.25
N THR A 329 7.21 18.80 7.50
CA THR A 329 5.97 19.07 8.26
C THR A 329 4.76 18.45 7.54
N PRO A 330 3.91 17.65 8.22
CA PRO A 330 2.69 17.11 7.66
C PRO A 330 1.77 18.21 7.07
N GLU A 331 0.94 17.85 6.11
CA GLU A 331 0.08 18.85 5.45
C GLU A 331 -0.97 19.49 6.37
N SER A 332 -1.52 18.73 7.32
CA SER A 332 -2.43 19.25 8.34
C SER A 332 -1.74 20.28 9.24
N ALA A 333 -0.62 19.91 9.87
CA ALA A 333 0.14 20.79 10.74
C ALA A 333 0.61 22.06 10.00
N PHE A 334 1.05 21.93 8.74
CA PHE A 334 1.44 23.09 7.94
C PHE A 334 0.27 24.05 7.68
N LYS A 335 -0.97 23.55 7.57
CA LYS A 335 -2.17 24.38 7.38
C LYS A 335 -2.65 25.00 8.70
N GLU A 336 -2.41 24.34 9.82
CA GLU A 336 -2.65 24.89 11.15
C GLU A 336 -1.71 26.07 11.42
N ASP A 337 -0.41 25.90 11.12
CA ASP A 337 0.60 26.96 11.26
C ASP A 337 0.38 28.12 10.27
N TYR A 338 -0.18 27.82 9.09
CA TYR A 338 -0.42 28.79 8.02
C TYR A 338 -1.83 28.65 7.42
N PRO A 339 -2.87 29.21 8.07
CA PRO A 339 -4.25 29.07 7.63
C PRO A 339 -4.51 29.57 6.20
N ASP A 340 -3.80 30.63 5.76
CA ASP A 340 -3.90 31.19 4.41
C ASP A 340 -3.37 30.24 3.31
N TYR A 341 -2.61 29.21 3.67
CA TYR A 341 -1.95 28.32 2.71
C TYR A 341 -2.96 27.50 1.90
N GLU A 342 -4.12 27.14 2.47
CA GLU A 342 -5.15 26.38 1.73
C GLU A 342 -5.65 27.17 0.52
N ALA A 343 -6.03 28.44 0.74
CA ALA A 343 -6.49 29.33 -0.32
C ALA A 343 -5.40 29.53 -1.38
N TYR A 344 -4.16 29.79 -0.93
CA TYR A 344 -3.00 29.89 -1.82
C TYR A 344 -2.79 28.62 -2.67
N LEU A 345 -2.91 27.43 -2.06
CA LEU A 345 -2.67 26.16 -2.74
C LEU A 345 -3.72 25.88 -3.82
N ILE A 346 -4.97 26.26 -3.60
CA ILE A 346 -6.05 26.16 -4.60
C ILE A 346 -5.73 27.05 -5.81
N GLU A 347 -5.35 28.30 -5.57
CA GLU A 347 -4.98 29.24 -6.63
C GLU A 347 -3.72 28.77 -7.38
N TYR A 348 -2.71 28.32 -6.66
CA TYR A 348 -1.49 27.76 -7.22
C TYR A 348 -1.78 26.61 -8.19
N LYS A 349 -2.61 25.64 -7.78
CA LYS A 349 -3.00 24.50 -8.63
C LYS A 349 -3.76 24.96 -9.88
N THR A 350 -4.65 25.93 -9.75
CA THR A 350 -5.39 26.51 -10.88
C THR A 350 -4.42 27.15 -11.89
N ARG A 351 -3.44 27.93 -11.42
CA ARG A 351 -2.41 28.53 -12.28
C ARG A 351 -1.55 27.47 -13.00
N GLN A 352 -1.15 26.39 -12.31
CA GLN A 352 -0.38 25.31 -12.95
C GLN A 352 -1.20 24.59 -14.04
N LYS A 353 -2.48 24.33 -13.78
CA LYS A 353 -3.37 23.68 -14.77
C LYS A 353 -3.54 24.52 -16.04
N LYS A 354 -3.68 25.84 -15.89
CA LYS A 354 -3.73 26.77 -17.04
C LYS A 354 -2.43 26.72 -17.85
N ARG A 355 -1.27 26.76 -17.19
CA ARG A 355 0.04 26.71 -17.87
C ARG A 355 0.29 25.40 -18.63
N SER A 356 -0.19 24.26 -18.11
CA SER A 356 -0.09 22.99 -18.84
C SER A 356 -1.02 22.91 -20.05
N ALA A 357 -2.18 23.55 -19.98
CA ALA A 357 -3.15 23.58 -21.07
C ALA A 357 -2.74 24.51 -22.22
N SER A 358 -1.95 25.56 -21.94
CA SER A 358 -1.41 26.48 -22.95
C SER A 358 -0.09 26.01 -23.58
N ALA A 359 0.44 24.86 -23.15
CA ALA A 359 1.68 24.27 -23.67
C ALA A 359 1.44 23.07 -24.60
N HIS A 360 0.17 22.76 -24.86
CA HIS A 360 -0.33 21.83 -25.89
C HIS A 360 -1.15 22.66 -26.89
#